data_AF-A0A9X3BEZ4-F1
#
_entry.id   AF-A0A9X3BEZ4-F1
#
_cell.length_a   1.000
_cell.length_b   1.000
_cell.length_c   1.000
_cell.angle_alpha   90.00
_cell.angle_beta   90.00
_cell.angle_gamma   90.00
#
_symmetry.space_group_name_H-M   'P 1'
#
loop_
_entity.id
_entity.type
_entity.pdbx_description
1 polymer ?
#
loop_
_entity_poly.entity_id
_entity_poly.type
_entity_poly.pdbx_seq_one_letter_code
_entity_poly.pdbx_strand_id
1 'polypeptide(L)' 'MSSRNATREDFQHVIASMKSKEVDPTPYITHRVLFDKVKDEFEQWLNPANGVIKAMIEIG' A
#
# COMPACT_ATOMS: atom_id res chain seq x y z
N MET A 1 15.81 11.97 -1.63
CA MET A 1 14.57 12.59 -1.08
C MET A 1 13.76 11.49 -0.44
N SER A 2 13.76 11.42 0.89
CA SER A 2 13.04 10.39 1.66
C SER A 2 11.82 11.05 2.30
N SER A 3 10.74 10.30 2.51
CA SER A 3 9.52 10.71 3.25
C SER A 3 9.80 11.24 4.66
N ARG A 4 11.03 11.13 5.16
CA ARG A 4 11.46 11.51 6.51
C ARG A 4 11.34 13.00 6.83
N ASN A 5 11.11 13.88 5.84
CA ASN A 5 10.83 15.31 6.05
C ASN A 5 9.66 15.81 5.18
N ALA A 6 8.72 14.93 4.82
CA ALA A 6 7.55 15.34 4.06
C ALA A 6 6.71 16.34 4.89
N THR A 7 6.44 17.50 4.33
CA THR A 7 5.59 18.51 4.95
C THR A 7 4.12 18.23 4.66
N ARG A 8 3.21 18.96 5.31
CA ARG A 8 1.77 18.88 5.03
C ARG A 8 1.47 19.15 3.55
N GLU A 9 2.16 20.12 2.96
CA GLU A 9 2.01 20.55 1.58
C GLU A 9 2.42 19.42 0.62
N ASP A 10 3.48 18.67 0.92
CA ASP A 10 3.88 17.50 0.15
C ASP A 10 2.77 16.43 0.12
N PHE A 11 2.14 16.16 1.28
CA PHE A 11 1.01 15.23 1.34
C PHE A 11 -0.21 15.75 0.57
N GLN A 12 -0.50 17.05 0.64
CA GLN A 12 -1.60 17.65 -0.12
C GLN A 12 -1.40 17.50 -1.62
N HIS A 13 -0.17 17.68 -2.11
CA HIS A 13 0.17 17.47 -3.52
C HIS A 13 -0.10 16.01 -3.93
N VAL A 14 0.42 15.04 -3.18
CA VAL A 14 0.21 13.61 -3.48
C VAL A 14 -1.28 13.24 -3.47
N ILE A 15 -2.04 13.73 -2.49
CA ILE A 15 -3.50 13.52 -2.42
C ILE A 15 -4.21 14.14 -3.64
N ALA A 16 -3.81 15.35 -4.04
CA ALA A 16 -4.39 16.02 -5.20
C ALA A 16 -4.12 15.23 -6.49
N SER A 17 -2.89 14.77 -6.72
CA SER A 17 -2.54 13.95 -7.90
C SER A 17 -3.27 12.61 -7.95
N MET A 18 -3.53 11.98 -6.79
CA MET A 18 -4.39 10.78 -6.75
C MET A 18 -5.85 11.11 -7.08
N LYS A 19 -6.40 12.21 -6.54
CA LYS A 19 -7.79 12.64 -6.79
C LYS A 19 -8.02 13.08 -8.24
N SER A 20 -7.03 13.73 -8.86
CA SER A 20 -7.08 14.13 -10.28
C SER A 20 -6.82 12.97 -11.24
N LYS A 21 -6.53 11.77 -10.73
CA LYS A 21 -6.20 10.55 -11.49
C LYS A 21 -4.91 10.67 -12.33
N GLU A 22 -4.04 11.62 -12.00
CA GLU A 22 -2.68 11.69 -12.56
C GLU A 22 -1.82 10.51 -12.09
N VAL A 23 -2.14 9.98 -10.91
CA VAL A 23 -1.51 8.79 -10.33
C VAL A 23 -2.59 7.82 -9.87
N ASP A 24 -2.56 6.59 -10.38
CA ASP A 24 -3.35 5.48 -9.85
C ASP A 24 -2.45 4.54 -9.02
N PRO A 25 -2.53 4.55 -7.67
CA PRO A 25 -1.74 3.67 -6.85
C PRO A 25 -2.33 2.25 -6.71
N THR A 26 -3.54 2.01 -7.23
CA THR A 26 -4.28 0.75 -7.08
C THR A 26 -3.52 -0.46 -7.62
N PRO A 27 -2.85 -0.41 -8.78
CA PRO A 27 -2.11 -1.56 -9.33
C PRO A 27 -0.95 -2.04 -8.45
N TYR A 28 -0.44 -1.21 -7.55
CA TYR A 28 0.62 -1.62 -6.62
C TYR A 28 0.10 -2.52 -5.50
N ILE A 29 -1.21 -2.46 -5.19
CA ILE A 29 -1.85 -3.31 -4.18
C ILE A 29 -2.07 -4.69 -4.79
N THR A 30 -1.15 -5.62 -4.53
CA THR A 30 -1.26 -6.98 -5.07
C THR A 30 -2.01 -7.93 -4.15
N HIS A 31 -2.07 -7.64 -2.84
CA HIS A 31 -2.71 -8.50 -1.85
C HIS A 31 -3.57 -7.69 -0.90
N ARG A 32 -4.72 -8.26 -0.51
CA ARG A 32 -5.62 -7.72 0.52
C ARG A 32 -5.95 -8.85 1.47
N VAL A 33 -5.87 -8.57 2.76
CA VAL A 33 -6.13 -9.56 3.81
C VAL A 33 -6.94 -8.92 4.93
N LEU A 34 -7.85 -9.69 5.53
CA LEU A 34 -8.52 -9.27 6.77
C LEU A 34 -7.55 -9.35 7.95
N PHE A 35 -7.70 -8.45 8.92
CA PHE A 35 -6.80 -8.37 10.07
C PHE A 35 -6.63 -9.71 10.83
N ASP A 36 -7.71 -10.48 10.99
CA ASP A 36 -7.71 -11.78 11.67
C ASP A 36 -6.96 -12.88 10.89
N LYS A 37 -6.77 -12.70 9.57
CA LYS A 37 -6.05 -13.64 8.68
C LYS A 37 -4.59 -13.29 8.46
N VAL A 38 -4.12 -12.14 8.94
CA VAL A 38 -2.74 -11.69 8.73
C VAL A 38 -1.74 -12.73 9.21
N LYS A 39 -1.95 -13.31 10.40
CA LYS A 39 -1.02 -14.31 10.97
C LYS A 39 -0.90 -15.54 10.07
N ASP A 40 -2.00 -15.97 9.46
CA ASP A 40 -2.06 -17.18 8.65
C ASP A 40 -1.42 -16.98 7.27
N GLU A 41 -1.50 -15.76 6.71
CA GLU A 41 -1.00 -15.46 5.37
C GLU A 41 0.40 -14.84 5.33
N PHE A 42 0.87 -14.24 6.42
CA PHE A 42 2.11 -13.45 6.41
C PHE A 42 3.33 -14.24 5.92
N GLU A 43 3.47 -15.51 6.31
CA GLU A 43 4.58 -16.35 5.88
C GLU A 43 4.61 -16.54 4.36
N GLN A 44 3.44 -16.63 3.73
CA GLN A 44 3.33 -16.77 2.27
C GLN A 44 3.80 -15.50 1.55
N TRP A 45 3.68 -14.33 2.14
CA TRP A 45 4.10 -13.09 1.50
C TRP A 45 5.61 -12.97 1.34
N LEU A 46 6.36 -13.70 2.16
CA LEU A 46 7.82 -13.74 2.10
C LEU A 46 8.34 -14.62 0.96
N ASN A 47 7.49 -15.49 0.41
CA ASN A 47 7.86 -16.32 -0.73
C ASN A 47 7.82 -15.47 -2.02
N PRO A 48 8.96 -15.24 -2.69
CA PRO A 48 8.99 -14.44 -3.92
C PRO A 48 8.11 -14.99 -5.04
N ALA A 49 7.84 -16.30 -5.05
CA ALA A 49 6.95 -16.93 -6.03
C ALA A 49 5.50 -16.42 -5.95
N ASN A 50 5.10 -15.87 -4.80
CA ASN A 50 3.75 -15.33 -4.58
C ASN A 50 3.59 -13.87 -5.07
N GLY A 51 4.67 -13.22 -5.52
CA GLY A 51 4.57 -11.92 -6.18
C GLY A 51 3.99 -10.79 -5.32
N VAL A 52 4.17 -10.85 -4.00
CA VAL A 52 3.70 -9.77 -3.11
C VAL A 52 4.55 -8.52 -3.33
N ILE A 53 3.90 -7.43 -3.75
CA ILE A 53 4.51 -6.11 -3.89
C ILE A 53 4.01 -5.21 -2.76
N LYS A 54 2.69 -5.19 -2.54
CA LYS A 54 2.05 -4.47 -1.43
C LYS A 54 0.84 -5.24 -0.94
N ALA A 55 0.92 -5.71 0.31
CA ALA A 55 -0.21 -6.28 1.03
C ALA A 55 -0.92 -5.19 1.84
N MET A 56 -2.24 -5.13 1.73
CA MET A 56 -3.09 -4.21 2.48
C MET A 56 -3.90 -4.99 3.49
N ILE A 57 -3.84 -4.56 4.75
CA ILE A 57 -4.62 -5.15 5.83
C ILE A 57 -5.91 -4.34 5.97
N GLU A 58 -7.04 -5.01 5.89
CA GLU A 58 -8.37 -4.43 6.08
C GLU A 58 -8.85 -4.68 7.52
N ILE A 59 -9.34 -3.61 8.15
CA ILE A 59 -9.93 -3.63 9.49
C ILE A 59 -11.38 -3.20 9.33
N GLY A 60 -12.30 -4.07 9.76
CA GLY A 60 -13.75 -3.86 9.74
C GLY A 60 -14.40 -4.51 10.95
#